data_AF-A0AA35N621-F1
#
_entry.id   AF-A0AA35N621-F1
#
_cell.length_a   1.000
_cell.length_b   1.000
_cell.length_c   1.000
_cell.angle_alpha   90.00
_cell.angle_beta   90.00
_cell.angle_gamma   90.00
#
_symmetry.space_group_name_H-M   'P 1'
#
loop_
_entity.id
_entity.type
_entity.pdbx_description
1 polymer ?
#
loop_
_entity_poly.entity_id
_entity_poly.type
_entity_poly.pdbx_seq_one_letter_code
_entity_poly.pdbx_strand_id
1 'polypeptide(L)'
;MNRLPSCCAPLQHHWPLPRPLPGAVLVSCAFDPAHLAPDDFQRAGVVPSASLQRSVAKRQAEYLAGRVCARAALQRLDGRDYVPGTHEDRSPIWPAGIHGSITHGKGWAAAVVAAEGSCQGLGLDQEALLDDERAERLMAEILTPPNSNAWTVASLA
;
A
#
# COMPACT_ATOMS: atom_id res chain seq x y z
N MET A 1 -16.66 -13.35 9.59
CA MET A 1 -16.81 -12.40 8.46
C MET A 1 -16.17 -11.08 8.86
N ASN A 2 -14.95 -10.81 8.40
CA ASN A 2 -14.29 -9.52 8.65
C ASN A 2 -15.00 -8.46 7.80
N ARG A 3 -15.65 -7.51 8.45
CA ARG A 3 -16.24 -6.35 7.78
C ARG A 3 -15.16 -5.32 7.51
N LEU A 4 -15.29 -4.59 6.41
CA LEU A 4 -14.40 -3.46 6.14
C LEU A 4 -14.47 -2.44 7.29
N PRO A 5 -13.34 -1.78 7.62
CA PRO A 5 -13.32 -0.62 8.52
C PRO A 5 -14.30 0.45 8.04
N SER A 6 -14.85 1.19 9.00
CA SER A 6 -15.78 2.30 8.74
C SER A 6 -15.10 3.44 7.98
N CYS A 7 -13.78 3.61 8.16
CA CYS A 7 -13.00 4.57 7.40
C CYS A 7 -12.70 4.15 5.95
N CYS A 8 -12.98 2.91 5.53
CA CYS A 8 -12.62 2.40 4.20
C CYS A 8 -13.83 2.31 3.27
N ALA A 9 -13.66 2.80 2.05
CA ALA A 9 -14.58 2.54 0.94
C ALA A 9 -14.47 1.06 0.50
N PRO A 10 -15.43 0.56 -0.32
CA PRO A 10 -15.33 -0.77 -0.91
C PRO A 10 -13.99 -1.00 -1.63
N LEU A 11 -13.44 -2.21 -1.47
CA LEU A 11 -12.19 -2.60 -2.09
C LEU A 11 -12.33 -2.67 -3.62
N GLN A 12 -11.29 -2.22 -4.31
CA GLN A 12 -11.14 -2.24 -5.75
C GLN A 12 -10.12 -3.31 -6.15
N HIS A 13 -10.51 -4.18 -7.08
CA HIS A 13 -9.71 -5.33 -7.54
C HIS A 13 -9.33 -5.21 -9.02
N HIS A 14 -8.81 -4.05 -9.41
CA HIS A 14 -8.36 -3.81 -10.78
C HIS A 14 -6.87 -3.45 -10.80
N TRP A 15 -6.26 -3.66 -11.95
CA TRP A 15 -4.89 -3.26 -12.23
C TRP A 15 -4.89 -1.95 -13.01
N PRO A 16 -4.62 -0.80 -12.39
CA PRO A 16 -4.66 0.47 -13.10
C PRO A 16 -3.35 0.79 -13.84
N LEU A 17 -2.26 0.09 -13.54
CA LEU A 17 -0.94 0.43 -14.09
C LEU A 17 -0.85 0.05 -15.58
N PRO A 18 -0.15 0.84 -16.40
CA PRO A 18 -0.09 0.67 -17.85
C PRO A 18 0.60 -0.63 -18.29
N ARG A 19 1.48 -1.20 -17.45
CA ARG A 19 2.12 -2.48 -17.69
C ARG A 19 1.52 -3.54 -16.78
N PRO A 20 0.89 -4.60 -17.32
CA PRO A 20 0.44 -5.72 -16.50
C PRO A 20 1.65 -6.49 -15.98
N LEU A 21 1.54 -7.01 -14.75
CA LEU A 21 2.48 -7.98 -14.21
C LEU A 21 1.75 -9.31 -14.02
N PRO A 22 1.95 -10.31 -14.91
CA PRO A 22 1.26 -11.58 -14.83
C PRO A 22 1.45 -12.25 -13.46
N GLY A 23 0.34 -12.73 -12.88
CA GLY A 23 0.35 -13.37 -11.56
C GLY A 23 0.40 -12.40 -10.38
N ALA A 24 0.54 -11.09 -10.60
CA ALA A 24 0.42 -10.10 -9.54
C ALA A 24 -1.04 -9.69 -9.31
N VAL A 25 -1.36 -9.39 -8.05
CA VAL A 25 -2.67 -8.92 -7.62
C VAL A 25 -2.51 -7.56 -6.97
N LEU A 26 -3.25 -6.57 -7.45
CA LEU A 26 -3.36 -5.25 -6.84
C LEU A 26 -4.76 -5.08 -6.25
N VAL A 27 -4.83 -4.64 -5.00
CA VAL A 27 -6.07 -4.23 -4.33
C VAL A 27 -5.88 -2.84 -3.76
N SER A 28 -6.89 -1.99 -3.92
CA SER A 28 -6.89 -0.64 -3.38
C SER A 28 -8.21 -0.25 -2.75
N CYS A 29 -8.21 0.82 -1.94
CA CYS A 29 -9.42 1.47 -1.48
C CYS A 29 -9.16 2.95 -1.18
N ALA A 30 -10.21 3.76 -1.29
CA ALA A 30 -10.24 5.06 -0.64
C ALA A 30 -10.45 4.89 0.87
N PHE A 31 -9.93 5.82 1.67
CA PHE A 31 -10.17 5.90 3.10
C PHE A 31 -10.26 7.35 3.58
N ASP A 32 -11.01 7.57 4.67
CA ASP A 32 -11.14 8.86 5.32
C ASP A 32 -10.80 8.75 6.82
N PRO A 33 -9.71 9.38 7.28
CA PRO A 33 -9.35 9.41 8.70
C PRO A 33 -10.43 9.96 9.64
N ALA A 34 -11.32 10.83 9.15
CA ALA A 34 -12.40 11.39 9.96
C ALA A 34 -13.45 10.32 10.36
N HIS A 35 -13.51 9.22 9.61
CA HIS A 35 -14.45 8.12 9.82
C HIS A 35 -13.81 6.90 10.52
N LEU A 36 -12.59 7.03 11.05
CA LEU A 36 -11.93 5.96 11.79
C LEU A 36 -12.65 5.71 13.12
N ALA A 37 -13.30 4.56 13.25
CA ALA A 37 -13.98 4.17 14.47
C ALA A 37 -13.01 3.46 15.45
N PRO A 38 -13.23 3.56 16.77
CA PRO A 38 -12.34 2.95 17.78
C PRO A 38 -12.20 1.43 17.64
N ASP A 39 -13.21 0.73 17.12
CA ASP A 39 -13.26 -0.72 16.98
C ASP A 39 -12.85 -1.22 15.57
N ASP A 40 -12.51 -0.31 14.65
CA ASP A 40 -12.20 -0.67 13.25
C ASP A 40 -10.98 -1.62 13.15
N PHE A 41 -9.95 -1.44 13.97
CA PHE A 41 -8.80 -2.34 14.05
C PHE A 41 -9.21 -3.76 14.46
N GLN A 42 -10.06 -3.87 15.50
CA GLN A 42 -10.57 -5.15 15.98
C GLN A 42 -11.44 -5.82 14.92
N ARG A 43 -12.38 -5.09 14.32
CA ARG A 43 -13.27 -5.58 13.25
C ARG A 43 -12.50 -6.05 12.02
N ALA A 44 -11.40 -5.39 11.73
CA ALA A 44 -10.51 -5.77 10.65
C ALA A 44 -9.52 -6.87 11.04
N GLY A 45 -9.44 -7.30 12.31
CA GLY A 45 -8.45 -8.28 12.76
C GLY A 45 -7.00 -7.79 12.61
N VAL A 46 -6.77 -6.47 12.69
CA VAL A 46 -5.45 -5.85 12.59
C VAL A 46 -5.02 -5.42 13.99
N VAL A 47 -3.86 -5.90 14.44
CA VAL A 47 -3.30 -5.53 15.76
C VAL A 47 -2.32 -4.38 15.58
N PRO A 48 -2.66 -3.14 15.99
CA PRO A 48 -1.75 -2.02 15.90
C PRO A 48 -0.66 -2.10 16.98
N SER A 49 0.54 -1.59 16.68
CA SER A 49 1.57 -1.42 17.70
C SER A 49 1.22 -0.29 18.67
N ALA A 50 1.81 -0.30 19.88
CA ALA A 50 1.60 0.76 20.88
C ALA A 50 2.00 2.17 20.37
N SER A 51 2.97 2.25 19.45
CA SER A 51 3.34 3.51 18.79
C SER A 51 2.24 3.98 17.83
N LEU A 52 1.68 3.05 17.05
CA LEU A 52 0.60 3.37 16.12
C LEU A 52 -0.69 3.77 16.85
N GLN A 53 -1.02 3.11 17.96
CA GLN A 53 -2.18 3.47 18.80
C GLN A 53 -2.13 4.91 19.32
N ARG A 54 -0.93 5.43 19.59
CA ARG A 54 -0.70 6.82 20.04
C ARG A 54 -0.55 7.81 18.89
N SER A 55 -0.55 7.35 17.64
CA SER A 55 -0.42 8.21 16.47
C SER A 55 -1.75 8.91 16.16
N VAL A 56 -1.69 10.00 15.40
CA VAL A 56 -2.89 10.72 14.95
C VAL A 56 -3.78 9.84 14.06
N ALA A 57 -5.09 10.15 14.00
CA ALA A 57 -6.09 9.37 13.26
C ALA A 57 -5.70 9.14 11.79
N LYS A 58 -5.09 10.14 11.12
CA LYS A 58 -4.56 10.00 9.76
C LYS A 58 -3.61 8.82 9.62
N ARG A 59 -2.62 8.72 10.51
CA ARG A 59 -1.61 7.65 10.46
C ARG A 59 -2.21 6.28 10.78
N GLN A 60 -3.17 6.24 11.69
CA GLN A 60 -3.89 5.00 12.02
C GLN A 60 -4.72 4.50 10.83
N ALA A 61 -5.47 5.40 10.19
CA ALA A 61 -6.30 5.06 9.02
C ALA A 61 -5.45 4.61 7.83
N GLU A 62 -4.32 5.29 7.55
CA GLU A 62 -3.34 4.88 6.52
C GLU A 62 -2.85 3.44 6.74
N TYR A 63 -2.41 3.13 7.97
CA TYR A 63 -1.91 1.80 8.29
C TYR A 63 -3.00 0.74 8.15
N LEU A 64 -4.20 1.02 8.70
CA LEU A 64 -5.32 0.10 8.67
C LEU A 64 -5.79 -0.18 7.23
N ALA A 65 -6.01 0.86 6.42
CA ALA A 65 -6.43 0.74 5.03
C ALA A 65 -5.41 -0.06 4.20
N GLY A 66 -4.11 0.24 4.37
CA GLY A 66 -3.05 -0.51 3.70
C GLY A 66 -3.03 -2.00 4.08
N ARG A 67 -3.24 -2.33 5.37
CA ARG A 67 -3.31 -3.72 5.84
C ARG A 67 -4.56 -4.46 5.36
N VAL A 68 -5.69 -3.79 5.27
CA VAL A 68 -6.92 -4.35 4.69
C VAL A 68 -6.73 -4.66 3.20
N CYS A 69 -6.11 -3.75 2.44
CA CYS A 69 -5.76 -3.99 1.04
C CYS A 69 -4.79 -5.19 0.91
N ALA A 70 -3.75 -5.26 1.74
CA ALA A 70 -2.76 -6.33 1.69
C ALA A 70 -3.36 -7.71 1.96
N ARG A 71 -4.21 -7.83 2.99
CA ARG A 71 -4.94 -9.08 3.24
C ARG A 71 -5.80 -9.49 2.06
N ALA A 72 -6.58 -8.56 1.52
CA ALA A 72 -7.47 -8.85 0.40
C ALA A 72 -6.69 -9.25 -0.88
N ALA A 73 -5.51 -8.65 -1.09
CA ALA A 73 -4.63 -9.01 -2.18
C ALA A 73 -4.08 -10.44 -2.02
N LEU A 74 -3.64 -10.81 -0.81
CA LEU A 74 -3.21 -12.18 -0.48
C LEU A 74 -4.34 -13.20 -0.64
N GLN A 75 -5.53 -12.89 -0.12
CA GLN A 75 -6.70 -13.75 -0.25
C GLN A 75 -7.07 -13.99 -1.73
N ARG A 76 -6.87 -13.00 -2.60
CA ARG A 76 -7.14 -13.14 -4.03
C ARG A 76 -5.99 -13.82 -4.78
N LEU A 77 -4.76 -13.72 -4.30
CA LEU A 77 -3.60 -14.39 -4.89
C LEU A 77 -3.64 -15.89 -4.65
N ASP A 78 -3.91 -16.32 -3.41
CA ASP A 78 -3.82 -17.76 -3.04
C ASP A 78 -4.83 -18.23 -1.98
N GLY A 79 -5.81 -17.40 -1.63
CA GLY A 79 -6.89 -17.79 -0.72
C GLY A 79 -6.56 -17.64 0.77
N ARG A 80 -5.33 -17.26 1.15
CA ARG A 80 -4.98 -17.15 2.58
C ARG A 80 -5.62 -15.93 3.25
N ASP A 81 -6.07 -16.11 4.49
CA ASP A 81 -6.45 -15.01 5.38
C ASP A 81 -5.24 -14.62 6.25
N TYR A 82 -4.44 -13.68 5.76
CA TYR A 82 -3.23 -13.21 6.45
C TYR A 82 -3.13 -11.69 6.38
N VAL A 83 -2.87 -11.07 7.53
CA VAL A 83 -2.57 -9.64 7.63
C VAL A 83 -1.06 -9.50 7.85
N PRO A 84 -0.31 -8.84 6.95
CA PRO A 84 1.13 -8.64 7.14
C PRO A 84 1.45 -7.93 8.46
N GLY A 85 2.42 -8.46 9.19
CA GLY A 85 2.99 -7.80 10.36
C GLY A 85 3.83 -6.57 9.97
N THR A 86 4.63 -6.08 10.92
CA THR A 86 5.54 -4.95 10.70
C THR A 86 6.91 -5.31 11.29
N HIS A 87 7.97 -5.24 10.49
CA HIS A 87 9.35 -5.34 10.95
C HIS A 87 9.78 -4.09 11.75
N GLU A 88 10.95 -4.14 12.40
CA GLU A 88 11.50 -3.00 13.14
C GLU A 88 11.76 -1.78 12.26
N ASP A 89 12.17 -2.00 11.01
CA ASP A 89 12.36 -0.96 9.98
C ASP A 89 11.04 -0.41 9.38
N ARG A 90 9.90 -0.94 9.86
CA ARG A 90 8.53 -0.65 9.44
C ARG A 90 8.10 -1.28 8.11
N SER A 91 8.93 -2.12 7.50
CA SER A 91 8.52 -2.88 6.31
C SER A 91 7.45 -3.94 6.65
N PRO A 92 6.52 -4.26 5.71
CA PRO A 92 5.53 -5.31 5.94
C PRO A 92 6.17 -6.71 6.01
N ILE A 93 5.73 -7.53 6.97
CA ILE A 93 6.16 -8.94 7.05
C ILE A 93 5.28 -9.78 6.13
N TRP A 94 5.76 -10.03 4.92
CA TRP A 94 5.07 -10.89 3.94
C TRP A 94 5.21 -12.37 4.32
N PRO A 95 4.21 -13.21 3.99
CA PRO A 95 4.34 -14.63 4.21
C PRO A 95 5.35 -15.25 3.23
N ALA A 96 5.90 -16.41 3.58
CA ALA A 96 6.88 -17.10 2.74
C ALA A 96 6.33 -17.37 1.33
N GLY A 97 7.20 -17.21 0.33
CA GLY A 97 6.89 -17.39 -1.09
C GLY A 97 6.10 -16.23 -1.72
N ILE A 98 5.94 -15.10 -1.04
CA ILE A 98 5.23 -13.92 -1.55
C ILE A 98 6.10 -12.67 -1.49
N HIS A 99 6.14 -11.93 -2.60
CA HIS A 99 6.59 -10.53 -2.61
C HIS A 99 5.38 -9.61 -2.52
N GLY A 100 5.57 -8.44 -1.89
CA GLY A 100 4.53 -7.42 -1.91
C GLY A 100 5.01 -6.04 -1.53
N SER A 101 4.15 -5.06 -1.77
CA SER A 101 4.35 -3.67 -1.40
C SER A 101 3.02 -3.06 -0.96
N ILE A 102 3.08 -2.10 -0.05
CA ILE A 102 1.92 -1.34 0.46
C ILE A 102 2.26 0.14 0.32
N THR A 103 1.34 0.91 -0.26
CA THR A 103 1.44 2.36 -0.31
C THR A 103 0.16 3.01 0.20
N HIS A 104 0.26 4.25 0.64
CA HIS A 104 -0.87 5.08 1.04
C HIS A 104 -0.55 6.55 0.83
N GLY A 105 -1.56 7.32 0.43
CA GLY A 105 -1.43 8.77 0.26
C GLY A 105 -2.77 9.39 -0.09
N LYS A 106 -3.01 10.63 0.34
CA LYS A 106 -4.19 11.43 -0.03
C LYS A 106 -5.55 10.71 0.11
N GLY A 107 -5.74 9.91 1.16
CA GLY A 107 -7.00 9.18 1.38
C GLY A 107 -7.19 7.98 0.44
N TRP A 108 -6.10 7.45 -0.13
CA TRP A 108 -6.09 6.22 -0.90
C TRP A 108 -4.97 5.31 -0.42
N ALA A 109 -5.24 4.01 -0.35
CA ALA A 109 -4.27 2.98 0.01
C ALA A 109 -4.34 1.83 -0.99
N ALA A 110 -3.21 1.17 -1.21
CA ALA A 110 -3.14 -0.02 -2.03
C ALA A 110 -2.07 -0.99 -1.55
N ALA A 111 -2.26 -2.24 -1.94
CA ALA A 111 -1.25 -3.27 -1.83
C ALA A 111 -1.16 -4.04 -3.15
N VAL A 112 0.07 -4.39 -3.52
CA VAL A 112 0.36 -5.31 -4.62
C VAL A 112 1.11 -6.51 -4.06
N VAL A 113 0.73 -7.71 -4.49
CA VAL A 113 1.39 -8.97 -4.12
C VAL A 113 1.61 -9.84 -5.35
N ALA A 114 2.66 -10.64 -5.35
CA ALA A 114 2.92 -11.66 -6.35
C ALA A 114 3.63 -12.86 -5.72
N ALA A 115 3.47 -14.04 -6.31
CA ALA A 115 4.23 -15.21 -5.90
C ALA A 115 5.72 -15.04 -6.21
N GLU A 116 6.56 -15.68 -5.40
CA GLU A 116 7.98 -15.79 -5.66
C GLU A 116 8.22 -16.40 -7.05
N GLY A 117 9.18 -15.84 -7.79
CA GLY A 117 9.45 -16.21 -9.18
C GLY A 117 8.62 -15.46 -10.24
N SER A 118 7.51 -14.80 -9.88
CA SER A 118 6.79 -13.90 -10.81
C SER A 118 7.53 -12.58 -11.05
N CYS A 119 8.36 -12.16 -10.10
CA CYS A 119 9.20 -10.97 -10.16
C CYS A 119 10.37 -11.10 -9.18
N GLN A 120 11.45 -10.33 -9.39
CA GLN A 120 12.57 -10.26 -8.43
C GLN A 120 12.28 -9.35 -7.22
N GLY A 121 11.27 -8.50 -7.33
CA GLY A 121 10.84 -7.59 -6.28
C GLY A 121 9.63 -6.76 -6.71
N LEU A 122 8.93 -6.19 -5.72
CA LEU A 122 7.77 -5.33 -5.93
C LEU A 122 7.93 -4.03 -5.14
N GLY A 123 7.80 -2.91 -5.84
CA GLY A 123 7.66 -1.59 -5.25
C GLY A 123 6.42 -0.92 -5.85
N LEU A 124 5.56 -0.40 -4.99
CA LEU A 124 4.44 0.45 -5.37
C LEU A 124 4.53 1.69 -4.49
N ASP A 125 4.50 2.86 -5.14
CA ASP A 125 4.54 4.13 -4.44
C ASP A 125 3.46 5.05 -5.01
N GLN A 126 2.80 5.78 -4.12
CA GLN A 126 1.75 6.72 -4.48
C GLN A 126 2.08 8.10 -3.95
N GLU A 127 2.24 9.02 -4.88
CA GLU A 127 2.70 10.37 -4.62
C GLU A 127 1.84 11.42 -5.31
N ALA A 128 1.96 12.66 -4.83
CA ALA A 128 1.42 13.80 -5.55
C ALA A 128 2.28 14.11 -6.77
N LEU A 129 1.65 14.44 -7.91
CA LEU A 129 2.37 15.20 -8.94
C LEU A 129 2.86 16.52 -8.31
N LEU A 130 4.15 16.78 -8.48
CA LEU A 130 4.79 18.01 -8.07
C LEU A 130 4.59 19.06 -9.16
N ASP A 131 4.55 20.33 -8.76
CA ASP A 131 4.75 21.43 -9.68
C ASP A 131 6.21 21.45 -10.18
N ASP A 132 6.42 22.08 -11.34
CA ASP A 132 7.71 22.12 -12.03
C ASP A 132 8.82 22.70 -11.14
N GLU A 133 8.54 23.79 -10.42
CA GLU A 133 9.52 24.45 -9.55
C GLU A 133 9.99 23.55 -8.40
N ARG A 134 9.06 22.81 -7.80
CA ARG A 134 9.38 21.86 -6.73
C ARG A 134 10.06 20.61 -7.28
N ALA A 135 9.68 20.16 -8.47
CA ALA A 135 10.35 19.06 -9.15
C ALA A 135 11.81 19.40 -9.44
N GLU A 136 12.09 20.56 -10.06
CA GLU A 136 13.45 21.00 -10.40
C GLU A 136 14.38 21.05 -9.18
N ARG A 137 13.90 21.57 -8.05
CA ARG A 137 14.67 21.62 -6.80
C ARG A 137 15.01 20.23 -6.28
N LEU A 138 14.03 19.32 -6.27
CA LEU A 138 14.22 17.96 -5.74
C LEU A 138 15.04 17.07 -6.69
N MET A 139 15.02 17.34 -8.00
CA MET A 139 15.78 16.57 -8.98
C MET A 139 17.28 16.53 -8.63
N ALA A 140 17.85 17.65 -8.17
CA ALA A 140 19.26 17.73 -7.80
C ALA A 140 19.62 16.91 -6.54
N GLU A 141 18.64 16.64 -5.68
CA GLU A 141 18.84 15.88 -4.43
C GLU A 141 18.56 14.38 -4.59
N ILE A 142 17.62 14.03 -5.48
CA ILE A 142 17.11 12.66 -5.64
C ILE A 142 17.79 11.93 -6.81
N LEU A 143 18.11 12.63 -7.90
CA LEU A 143 18.66 11.99 -9.10
C LEU A 143 20.19 11.99 -9.08
N THR A 144 20.80 10.82 -9.20
CA THR A 144 22.23 10.70 -9.51
C THR A 144 22.48 10.85 -11.02
N PRO A 145 23.53 11.57 -11.47
CA PRO A 145 23.77 11.96 -12.86
C PRO A 145 23.69 10.87 -13.97
N PRO A 146 23.99 9.57 -13.76
CA PRO A 146 23.85 8.57 -14.83
C PRO A 146 22.42 8.02 -15.03
N ASN A 147 21.48 8.29 -14.11
CA ASN A 147 20.18 7.62 -14.04
C ASN A 147 19.01 8.39 -14.69
N SER A 148 19.28 9.44 -15.47
CA SER A 148 18.22 10.27 -16.08
C SER A 148 17.40 9.56 -17.17
N ASN A 149 17.89 8.44 -17.72
CA ASN A 149 17.27 7.77 -18.88
C ASN A 149 16.69 6.36 -18.61
N ALA A 150 16.64 5.88 -17.37
CA ALA A 150 16.34 4.46 -17.09
C ALA A 150 15.00 4.16 -16.40
N TRP A 151 14.20 5.16 -16.01
CA TRP A 151 12.97 4.94 -15.24
C TRP A 151 11.72 5.03 -16.12
N THR A 152 10.95 3.95 -16.21
CA THR A 152 9.55 4.05 -16.67
C THR A 152 8.70 4.50 -15.49
N VAL A 153 8.41 5.80 -15.40
CA VAL A 153 7.37 6.31 -14.49
C VAL A 153 6.02 6.06 -15.15
N ALA A 154 5.22 5.20 -14.54
CA ALA A 154 3.81 5.05 -14.91
C ALA A 154 2.98 5.99 -14.04
N SER A 155 2.76 7.22 -14.49
CA SER A 155 1.84 8.15 -13.83
C SER A 155 0.40 7.78 -14.16
N LEU A 156 -0.42 7.59 -13.13
CA LEU A 156 -1.87 7.51 -13.26
C LEU A 156 -2.43 8.83 -12.73
N ALA A 157 -3.07 9.58 -13.63
CA ALA A 157 -3.87 10.76 -13.27
C ALA A 157 -5.23 10.34 -12.72
#